data_AF-A0A921LSZ4-F1
#
_entry.id   AF-A0A921LSZ4-F1
#
_cell.length_a   1.000
_cell.length_b   1.000
_cell.length_c   1.000
_cell.angle_alpha   90.00
_cell.angle_beta   90.00
_cell.angle_gamma   90.00
#
_symmetry.space_group_name_H-M   'P 1'
#
loop_
_entity.id
_entity.type
_entity.pdbx_description
1 polymer ?
#
loop_
_entity_poly.entity_id
_entity_poly.type
_entity_poly.pdbx_seq_one_letter_code
_entity_poly.pdbx_strand_id
1 'polypeptide(L)'
;MEPKSGRKPINVLAEYLTSWIRENSEEALPFDSFESLRPHRVAQKDVERWIFNCNYIYSRVGDFLYDENLLPDDTGKLNDLIVSIERSFKAISDNTPLDLRSKPQQSVVYELSRDWPPFSRRSRNSMGLFRRALERFARESPEFCAEHEEELAALEGQLAEEATFYAEVGRQAGTGPRAFATRCRELLPIWCAKEINPIITLLIWTDEQAIARLASLLREAFSVHATDMAASEDAIDAWYEATLQAQAAYIDTIDDDNDLSALSVREIGALLATCGFSLDHGGSSARLPRWLLGKSRLIWNIVICAVLGPGEAIGGIQPRRSATAETGRCAPLTLHPRSLNGEALLRRRYRSGRVETVDRLALDGVRAPGLWKVIGSHYDPHAPLPNSAYRGQFAHLGAAYVASEVPCAAGTPREGSDDSRFHVELTLELDQDANVSIVLHDLDSKNGTCVLRTGAGRATWFAFPGRRHLTEGDWAARLGIPKGDIHLVRELPLERGDIIQLASSCFELI
;
A
#
# COMPACT_ATOMS: atom_id res chain seq x y z
N MET A 1 -29.17 32.07 -7.10
CA MET A 1 -28.44 31.02 -6.37
C MET A 1 -28.10 29.94 -7.38
N GLU A 2 -26.89 30.02 -7.93
CA GLU A 2 -26.36 29.00 -8.83
C GLU A 2 -25.91 27.77 -8.02
N PRO A 3 -26.01 26.56 -8.59
CA PRO A 3 -25.64 25.33 -7.90
C PRO A 3 -24.14 25.35 -7.54
N LYS A 4 -23.79 24.89 -6.32
CA LYS A 4 -22.40 24.71 -5.87
C LYS A 4 -21.72 23.64 -6.75
N SER A 5 -21.19 24.02 -7.90
CA SER A 5 -20.47 23.14 -8.82
C SER A 5 -19.06 22.83 -8.29
N GLY A 6 -18.79 21.54 -8.09
CA GLY A 6 -17.47 20.87 -8.07
C GLY A 6 -16.33 21.48 -7.24
N ARG A 7 -16.27 21.18 -5.95
CA ARG A 7 -15.04 21.42 -5.16
C ARG A 7 -13.94 20.46 -5.61
N LYS A 8 -12.72 20.98 -5.87
CA LYS A 8 -11.56 20.13 -6.21
C LYS A 8 -11.24 19.17 -5.06
N PRO A 9 -10.74 17.94 -5.32
CA PRO A 9 -10.44 16.96 -4.28
C PRO A 9 -9.55 17.50 -3.15
N ILE A 10 -8.52 18.28 -3.48
CA ILE A 10 -7.64 18.90 -2.48
C ILE A 10 -8.36 19.84 -1.51
N ASN A 11 -9.40 20.56 -1.96
CA ASN A 11 -10.19 21.42 -1.08
C ASN A 11 -11.12 20.59 -0.19
N VAL A 12 -11.66 19.49 -0.71
CA VAL A 12 -12.46 18.54 0.08
C VAL A 12 -11.60 17.94 1.20
N LEU A 13 -10.39 17.51 0.89
CA LEU A 13 -9.42 17.00 1.86
C LEU A 13 -9.13 18.03 2.96
N ALA A 14 -8.69 19.23 2.58
CA ALA A 14 -8.32 20.26 3.54
C ALA A 14 -9.49 20.69 4.44
N GLU A 15 -10.68 20.87 3.86
CA GLU A 15 -11.90 21.23 4.60
C GLU A 15 -12.31 20.12 5.57
N TYR A 16 -12.30 18.87 5.13
CA TYR A 16 -12.72 17.74 5.95
C TYR A 16 -11.78 17.52 7.14
N LEU A 17 -10.47 17.48 6.89
CA LEU A 17 -9.47 17.37 7.97
C LEU A 17 -9.60 18.52 8.96
N THR A 18 -9.80 19.75 8.48
CA THR A 18 -10.00 20.92 9.36
C THR A 18 -11.22 20.75 10.26
N SER A 19 -12.35 20.29 9.70
CA SER A 19 -13.57 20.05 10.47
C SER A 19 -13.36 18.92 11.48
N TRP A 20 -12.79 17.79 11.05
CA TRP A 20 -12.54 16.64 11.92
C TRP A 20 -11.63 17.01 13.09
N ILE A 21 -10.55 17.76 12.85
CA ILE A 21 -9.65 18.22 13.93
C ILE A 21 -10.37 19.12 14.93
N ARG A 22 -11.24 20.02 14.44
CA ARG A 22 -12.01 20.93 15.31
C ARG A 22 -13.07 20.23 16.12
N GLU A 23 -13.66 19.17 15.57
CA GLU A 23 -14.73 18.40 16.22
C GLU A 23 -14.18 17.44 17.28
N ASN A 24 -12.91 17.02 17.16
CA ASN A 24 -12.27 16.01 18.01
C ASN A 24 -11.08 16.59 18.80
N SER A 25 -11.05 17.90 19.07
CA SER A 25 -9.84 18.67 19.42
C SER A 25 -8.98 18.21 20.61
N GLU A 26 -9.49 17.37 21.52
CA GLU A 26 -8.70 16.75 22.60
C GLU A 26 -7.97 15.47 22.16
N GLU A 27 -8.45 14.81 21.09
CA GLU A 27 -7.96 13.55 20.51
C GLU A 27 -7.50 13.70 19.05
N ALA A 28 -7.36 14.94 18.53
CA ALA A 28 -7.19 15.19 17.10
C ALA A 28 -6.11 16.18 16.69
N LEU A 29 -5.44 16.82 17.67
CA LEU A 29 -4.19 17.50 17.38
C LEU A 29 -3.12 16.46 16.98
N PRO A 30 -2.10 16.85 16.20
CA PRO A 30 -0.99 15.95 15.91
C PRO A 30 -0.42 15.49 17.25
N PHE A 31 -0.51 14.18 17.51
CA PHE A 31 0.06 13.56 18.72
C PHE A 31 1.57 13.85 18.71
N ASP A 32 2.13 14.25 19.86
CA ASP A 32 3.57 14.50 20.04
C ASP A 32 4.22 15.47 19.02
N SER A 33 3.55 16.56 18.65
CA SER A 33 4.18 17.62 17.84
C SER A 33 4.30 18.94 18.60
N PHE A 34 5.36 19.69 18.31
CA PHE A 34 5.55 21.07 18.77
C PHE A 34 4.34 21.98 18.49
N GLU A 35 3.59 21.73 17.42
CA GLU A 35 2.38 22.49 17.06
C GLU A 35 1.24 22.34 18.11
N SER A 36 1.27 21.27 18.91
CA SER A 36 0.29 21.01 19.98
C SER A 36 0.48 21.91 21.20
N LEU A 37 1.66 22.52 21.36
CA LEU A 37 1.97 23.41 22.48
C LEU A 37 1.21 24.73 22.44
N ARG A 38 0.57 25.05 21.31
CA ARG A 38 -0.29 26.23 21.19
C ARG A 38 -1.76 25.83 21.17
N PRO A 39 -2.54 26.23 22.20
CA PRO A 39 -3.99 26.11 22.16
C PRO A 39 -4.54 27.15 21.17
N HIS A 40 -4.54 26.80 19.88
CA HIS A 40 -5.13 27.62 18.83
C HIS A 40 -6.06 26.77 17.98
N ARG A 41 -7.13 27.40 17.49
CA ARG A 41 -8.10 26.71 16.65
C ARG A 41 -7.50 26.52 15.25
N VAL A 42 -7.12 25.28 14.94
CA VAL A 42 -6.63 24.88 13.61
C VAL A 42 -7.55 25.40 12.53
N ALA A 43 -7.00 26.10 11.53
CA ALA A 43 -7.72 26.60 10.38
C ALA A 43 -7.32 25.86 9.10
N GLN A 44 -8.14 25.99 8.06
CA GLN A 44 -7.91 25.30 6.78
C GLN A 44 -6.54 25.64 6.18
N LYS A 45 -6.08 26.88 6.33
CA LYS A 45 -4.76 27.31 5.89
C LYS A 45 -3.61 26.52 6.56
N ASP A 46 -3.82 26.03 7.77
CA ASP A 46 -2.82 25.29 8.54
C ASP A 46 -2.73 23.86 8.01
N VAL A 47 -3.88 23.20 7.84
CA VAL A 47 -3.99 21.89 7.18
C VAL A 47 -3.44 21.93 5.76
N GLU A 48 -3.73 22.98 4.99
CA GLU A 48 -3.14 23.18 3.66
C GLU A 48 -1.61 23.25 3.74
N ARG A 49 -1.04 23.97 4.71
CA ARG A 49 0.42 24.03 4.87
C ARG A 49 1.02 22.68 5.23
N TRP A 50 0.33 21.87 6.03
CA TRP A 50 0.75 20.50 6.34
C TRP A 50 0.73 19.62 5.10
N ILE A 51 -0.37 19.57 4.35
CA ILE A 51 -0.46 18.80 3.09
C ILE A 51 0.65 19.18 2.11
N PHE A 52 0.91 20.48 1.93
CA PHE A 52 1.90 20.99 1.00
C PHE A 52 3.31 21.08 1.57
N ASN A 53 3.51 20.65 2.82
CA ASN A 53 4.78 20.69 3.54
C ASN A 53 5.48 22.07 3.49
N CYS A 54 4.67 23.14 3.54
CA CYS A 54 5.14 24.52 3.30
C CYS A 54 6.19 24.98 4.32
N ASN A 55 6.05 24.54 5.56
CA ASN A 55 6.81 25.00 6.71
C ASN A 55 7.72 23.90 7.27
N TYR A 56 8.27 23.03 6.39
CA TYR A 56 9.11 21.90 6.77
C TYR A 56 10.20 22.25 7.79
N ILE A 57 11.01 23.28 7.54
CA ILE A 57 12.09 23.69 8.46
C ILE A 57 11.53 24.08 9.83
N TYR A 58 10.42 24.81 9.85
CA TYR A 58 9.78 25.23 11.09
C TYR A 58 9.32 24.02 11.91
N SER A 59 8.66 23.04 11.29
CA SER A 59 8.26 21.81 11.97
C SER A 59 9.48 21.04 12.48
N ARG A 60 10.51 20.82 11.64
CA ARG A 60 11.72 20.09 12.06
C ARG A 60 12.48 20.76 13.22
N VAL A 61 12.57 22.09 13.23
CA VAL A 61 13.17 22.82 14.35
C VAL A 61 12.31 22.71 15.60
N GLY A 62 11.00 22.91 15.47
CA GLY A 62 10.06 22.81 16.60
C GLY A 62 10.08 21.43 17.23
N ASP A 63 9.93 20.38 16.42
CA ASP A 63 9.92 18.98 16.87
C ASP A 63 11.27 18.61 17.48
N PHE A 64 12.42 19.02 16.89
CA PHE A 64 13.73 18.80 17.50
C PHE A 64 13.84 19.41 18.91
N LEU A 65 13.41 20.66 19.09
CA LEU A 65 13.47 21.31 20.40
C LEU A 65 12.53 20.64 21.41
N TYR A 66 11.40 20.11 20.94
CA TYR A 66 10.46 19.36 21.77
C TYR A 66 11.03 17.99 22.19
N ASP A 67 11.52 17.22 21.23
CA ASP A 67 12.05 15.86 21.41
C ASP A 67 13.30 15.84 22.31
N GLU A 68 14.20 16.82 22.13
CA GLU A 68 15.40 16.98 22.95
C GLU A 68 15.12 17.66 24.30
N ASN A 69 13.85 17.95 24.60
CA ASN A 69 13.40 18.61 25.83
C ASN A 69 14.14 19.95 26.11
N LEU A 70 14.32 20.75 25.06
CA LEU A 70 15.02 22.05 25.10
C LEU A 70 14.05 23.22 25.30
N LEU A 71 12.74 22.96 25.36
CA LEU A 71 11.74 24.02 25.54
C LEU A 71 11.68 24.48 27.01
N PRO A 72 11.61 25.80 27.28
CA PRO A 72 11.53 26.30 28.64
C PRO A 72 10.25 25.88 29.37
N ASP A 73 10.37 25.52 30.64
CA ASP A 73 9.22 25.27 31.53
C ASP A 73 8.41 26.55 31.82
N ASP A 74 9.07 27.71 31.81
CA ASP A 74 8.41 28.99 32.03
C ASP A 74 7.53 29.36 30.83
N THR A 75 6.23 29.49 31.08
CA THR A 75 5.22 29.75 30.04
C THR A 75 5.46 31.05 29.28
N GLY A 76 6.01 32.08 29.92
CA GLY A 76 6.35 33.35 29.27
C GLY A 76 7.50 33.16 28.29
N LYS A 77 8.60 32.57 28.76
CA LYS A 77 9.78 32.25 27.94
C LYS A 77 9.44 31.30 26.79
N LEU A 78 8.61 30.28 27.05
CA LEU A 78 8.13 29.36 26.03
C LEU A 78 7.37 30.10 24.94
N ASN A 79 6.43 30.98 25.31
CA ASN A 79 5.67 31.76 24.34
C ASN A 79 6.57 32.67 23.50
N ASP A 80 7.52 33.37 24.12
CA ASP A 80 8.47 34.24 23.42
C ASP A 80 9.37 33.43 22.45
N LEU A 81 9.85 32.27 22.89
CA LEU A 81 10.64 31.36 22.08
C LEU A 81 9.85 30.86 20.86
N ILE A 82 8.62 30.39 21.05
CA ILE A 82 7.77 29.93 19.93
C ILE A 82 7.54 31.08 18.94
N VAL A 83 7.28 32.30 19.41
CA VAL A 83 7.13 33.47 18.52
C VAL A 83 8.41 33.75 17.73
N SER A 84 9.59 33.60 18.34
CA SER A 84 10.86 33.76 17.64
C SER A 84 11.11 32.66 16.61
N ILE A 85 10.80 31.40 16.94
CA ILE A 85 10.86 30.25 16.01
C ILE A 85 9.96 30.52 14.80
N GLU A 86 8.72 30.98 15.02
CA GLU A 86 7.80 31.31 13.94
C GLU A 86 8.33 32.39 13.01
N ARG A 87 8.83 33.50 13.56
CA ARG A 87 9.38 34.62 12.78
C ARG A 87 10.64 34.25 12.02
N SER A 88 11.42 33.31 12.55
CA SER A 88 12.68 32.89 11.98
C SER A 88 12.49 31.82 10.91
N PHE A 89 11.70 30.78 11.19
CA PHE A 89 11.69 29.55 10.40
C PHE A 89 10.43 29.32 9.55
N LYS A 90 9.28 29.97 9.81
CA LYS A 90 8.09 29.79 8.95
C LYS A 90 8.37 30.36 7.55
N ALA A 91 8.35 29.50 6.54
CA ALA A 91 8.52 29.92 5.15
C ALA A 91 7.27 30.61 4.58
N ILE A 92 6.09 30.24 5.08
CA ILE A 92 4.81 30.89 4.78
C ILE A 92 4.16 31.37 6.08
N SER A 93 3.91 32.68 6.16
CA SER A 93 3.26 33.32 7.30
C SER A 93 1.78 32.97 7.40
N ASP A 94 1.21 33.14 8.60
CA ASP A 94 -0.20 32.84 8.86
C ASP A 94 -1.19 33.68 8.07
N ASN A 95 -0.75 34.82 7.55
CA ASN A 95 -1.57 35.75 6.76
C ASN A 95 -1.47 35.49 5.25
N THR A 96 -0.70 34.49 4.83
CA THR A 96 -0.52 34.15 3.41
C THR A 96 -1.26 32.86 3.08
N PRO A 97 -2.45 32.93 2.45
CA PRO A 97 -3.18 31.75 1.99
C PRO A 97 -2.52 31.16 0.73
N LEU A 98 -2.63 29.84 0.55
CA LEU A 98 -2.20 29.19 -0.71
C LEU A 98 -3.21 29.39 -1.85
N ASP A 99 -4.44 29.79 -1.53
CA ASP A 99 -5.54 30.06 -2.46
C ASP A 99 -5.80 28.91 -3.46
N LEU A 100 -5.83 27.67 -2.94
CA LEU A 100 -5.97 26.45 -3.76
C LEU A 100 -7.30 26.39 -4.53
N ARG A 101 -8.34 27.04 -4.01
CA ARG A 101 -9.66 27.11 -4.66
C ARG A 101 -9.57 27.80 -6.02
N SER A 102 -8.84 28.91 -6.12
CA SER A 102 -8.72 29.69 -7.36
C SER A 102 -7.68 29.10 -8.34
N LYS A 103 -6.70 28.35 -7.85
CA LYS A 103 -5.60 27.79 -8.65
C LYS A 103 -6.04 26.64 -9.58
N PRO A 104 -5.66 26.63 -10.88
CA PRO A 104 -5.86 25.46 -11.74
C PRO A 104 -5.21 24.19 -11.18
N GLN A 105 -5.72 23.00 -11.54
CA GLN A 105 -5.22 21.72 -10.98
C GLN A 105 -3.70 21.54 -11.18
N GLN A 106 -3.16 21.92 -12.34
CA GLN A 106 -1.72 21.86 -12.61
C GLN A 106 -0.89 22.73 -11.65
N SER A 107 -1.45 23.86 -11.21
CA SER A 107 -0.80 24.73 -10.22
C SER A 107 -0.81 24.10 -8.82
N VAL A 108 -1.83 23.29 -8.49
CA VAL A 108 -1.86 22.51 -7.24
C VAL A 108 -0.73 21.49 -7.23
N VAL A 109 -0.54 20.73 -8.32
CA VAL A 109 0.58 19.79 -8.47
C VAL A 109 1.91 20.52 -8.34
N TYR A 110 2.05 21.68 -8.99
CA TYR A 110 3.25 22.50 -8.88
C TYR A 110 3.54 22.92 -7.43
N GLU A 111 2.54 23.40 -6.69
CA GLU A 111 2.73 23.79 -5.28
C GLU A 111 3.17 22.62 -4.41
N LEU A 112 2.59 21.42 -4.59
CA LEU A 112 3.02 20.24 -3.83
C LEU A 112 4.47 19.89 -4.16
N SER A 113 4.85 19.98 -5.43
CA SER A 113 6.20 19.63 -5.89
C SER A 113 7.34 20.50 -5.36
N ARG A 114 7.05 21.67 -4.77
CA ARG A 114 8.08 22.59 -4.28
C ARG A 114 8.83 22.04 -3.08
N ASP A 115 8.10 21.47 -2.12
CA ASP A 115 8.66 20.97 -0.85
C ASP A 115 8.59 19.45 -0.73
N TRP A 116 8.48 18.77 -1.87
CA TRP A 116 8.50 17.31 -1.99
C TRP A 116 9.55 16.89 -3.05
N PRO A 117 10.84 16.80 -2.64
CA PRO A 117 11.38 17.05 -1.30
C PRO A 117 11.66 18.53 -0.99
N PRO A 118 11.80 18.87 0.31
CA PRO A 118 12.41 20.13 0.72
C PRO A 118 13.89 20.16 0.33
N PHE A 119 14.56 21.28 0.59
CA PHE A 119 15.98 21.54 0.29
C PHE A 119 16.37 21.53 -1.19
N SER A 120 15.40 21.32 -2.08
CA SER A 120 15.60 21.49 -3.52
C SER A 120 15.74 22.98 -3.90
N ARG A 121 16.34 23.25 -5.07
CA ARG A 121 16.54 24.62 -5.57
C ARG A 121 15.26 25.47 -5.66
N ARG A 122 14.10 24.83 -5.83
CA ARG A 122 12.79 25.50 -5.98
C ARG A 122 11.93 25.42 -4.70
N SER A 123 12.45 24.76 -3.67
CA SER A 123 11.78 24.61 -2.38
C SER A 123 11.71 25.94 -1.63
N ARG A 124 10.63 26.10 -0.87
CA ARG A 124 10.50 27.19 0.12
C ARG A 124 11.44 26.98 1.31
N ASN A 125 11.91 25.74 1.48
CA ASN A 125 12.72 25.26 2.58
C ASN A 125 14.10 24.86 2.07
N SER A 126 15.04 25.80 1.89
CA SER A 126 16.42 25.50 1.44
C SER A 126 17.43 25.61 2.58
N MET A 127 18.55 24.87 2.50
CA MET A 127 19.62 24.98 3.51
C MET A 127 20.18 26.41 3.62
N GLY A 128 20.22 27.16 2.52
CA GLY A 128 20.61 28.58 2.57
C GLY A 128 19.58 29.47 3.27
N LEU A 129 18.30 29.13 3.22
CA LEU A 129 17.26 29.81 4.00
C LEU A 129 17.31 29.40 5.47
N PHE A 130 17.54 28.12 5.76
CA PHE A 130 17.72 27.61 7.12
C PHE A 130 18.85 28.34 7.86
N ARG A 131 20.05 28.41 7.29
CA ARG A 131 21.19 29.10 7.94
C ARG A 131 20.90 30.58 8.24
N ARG A 132 20.26 31.29 7.30
CA ARG A 132 19.83 32.69 7.51
C ARG A 132 18.74 32.82 8.57
N ALA A 133 17.86 31.82 8.67
CA ALA A 133 16.86 31.75 9.73
C ALA A 133 17.52 31.50 11.09
N LEU A 134 18.52 30.63 11.16
CA LEU A 134 19.31 30.37 12.36
C LEU A 134 20.06 31.64 12.83
N GLU A 135 20.69 32.38 11.91
CA GLU A 135 21.31 33.70 12.21
C GLU A 135 20.29 34.75 12.70
N ARG A 136 19.04 34.68 12.24
CA ARG A 136 17.97 35.55 12.73
C ARG A 136 17.54 35.11 14.12
N PHE A 137 17.32 33.82 14.31
CA PHE A 137 16.93 33.22 15.58
C PHE A 137 17.96 33.52 16.68
N ALA A 138 19.26 33.39 16.40
CA ALA A 138 20.34 33.75 17.31
C ALA A 138 20.36 35.24 17.69
N ARG A 139 19.85 36.14 16.85
CA ARG A 139 19.72 37.57 17.20
C ARG A 139 18.47 37.87 18.02
N GLU A 140 17.39 37.12 17.79
CA GLU A 140 16.12 37.31 18.51
C GLU A 140 16.13 36.62 19.88
N SER A 141 16.83 35.49 20.00
CA SER A 141 16.93 34.65 21.20
C SER A 141 18.39 34.31 21.54
N PRO A 142 19.24 35.32 21.84
CA PRO A 142 20.69 35.14 21.97
C PRO A 142 21.10 34.26 23.17
N GLU A 143 20.42 34.41 24.31
CA GLU A 143 20.71 33.62 25.51
C GLU A 143 20.41 32.13 25.27
N PHE A 144 19.24 31.83 24.71
CA PHE A 144 18.84 30.47 24.34
C PHE A 144 19.82 29.83 23.34
N CYS A 145 20.20 30.55 22.29
CA CYS A 145 21.10 30.02 21.27
C CYS A 145 22.53 29.81 21.78
N ALA A 146 22.98 30.62 22.75
CA ALA A 146 24.27 30.43 23.40
C ALA A 146 24.27 29.24 24.36
N GLU A 147 23.13 28.98 25.03
CA GLU A 147 22.95 27.82 25.90
C GLU A 147 22.92 26.50 25.12
N HIS A 148 22.30 26.49 23.94
CA HIS A 148 22.07 25.30 23.11
C HIS A 148 22.87 25.28 21.79
N GLU A 149 24.08 25.86 21.80
CA GLU A 149 24.90 26.00 20.57
C GLU A 149 25.23 24.64 19.94
N GLU A 150 25.58 23.64 20.77
CA GLU A 150 25.97 22.30 20.31
C GLU A 150 24.78 21.54 19.70
N GLU A 151 23.61 21.61 20.33
CA GLU A 151 22.38 20.97 19.88
C GLU A 151 21.88 21.60 18.57
N LEU A 152 21.93 22.93 18.46
CA LEU A 152 21.56 23.64 17.22
C LEU A 152 22.55 23.32 16.07
N ALA A 153 23.84 23.17 16.37
CA ALA A 153 24.83 22.73 15.40
C ALA A 153 24.59 21.27 14.96
N ALA A 154 24.21 20.39 15.89
CA ALA A 154 23.82 19.02 15.59
C ALA A 154 22.59 18.96 14.67
N LEU A 155 21.55 19.77 14.97
CA LEU A 155 20.38 19.91 14.10
C LEU A 155 20.76 20.40 12.69
N GLU A 156 21.64 21.40 12.58
CA GLU A 156 22.14 21.84 11.27
C GLU A 156 22.81 20.68 10.51
N GLY A 157 23.65 19.90 11.20
CA GLY A 157 24.31 18.72 10.64
C GLY A 157 23.31 17.68 10.13
N GLN A 158 22.29 17.36 10.94
CA GLN A 158 21.22 16.42 10.58
C GLN A 158 20.44 16.91 9.34
N LEU A 159 20.01 18.18 9.32
CA LEU A 159 19.27 18.73 8.18
C LEU A 159 20.14 18.84 6.92
N ALA A 160 21.44 19.06 7.05
CA ALA A 160 22.38 19.04 5.92
C ALA A 160 22.54 17.63 5.33
N GLU A 161 22.55 16.59 6.19
CA GLU A 161 22.54 15.20 5.75
C GLU A 161 21.22 14.85 5.06
N GLU A 162 20.08 15.21 5.65
CA GLU A 162 18.75 15.06 5.04
C GLU A 162 18.71 15.72 3.65
N ALA A 163 19.19 16.96 3.54
CA ALA A 163 19.25 17.67 2.27
C ALA A 163 20.11 16.95 1.22
N THR A 164 21.23 16.34 1.64
CA THR A 164 22.10 15.56 0.77
C THR A 164 21.40 14.29 0.28
N PHE A 165 20.69 13.60 1.18
CA PHE A 165 19.90 12.42 0.84
C PHE A 165 18.75 12.76 -0.11
N TYR A 166 17.98 13.82 0.17
CA TYR A 166 16.90 14.28 -0.73
C TYR A 166 17.40 14.70 -2.10
N ALA A 167 18.60 15.29 -2.18
CA ALA A 167 19.23 15.58 -3.46
C ALA A 167 19.57 14.30 -4.25
N GLU A 168 19.98 13.21 -3.58
CA GLU A 168 20.21 11.91 -4.20
C GLU A 168 18.91 11.28 -4.71
N VAL A 169 17.87 11.23 -3.88
CA VAL A 169 16.53 10.78 -4.31
C VAL A 169 16.05 11.59 -5.51
N GLY A 170 16.30 12.91 -5.49
CA GLY A 170 15.99 13.79 -6.62
C GLY A 170 16.75 13.47 -7.90
N ARG A 171 18.03 13.08 -7.81
CA ARG A 171 18.83 12.63 -8.96
C ARG A 171 18.32 11.31 -9.52
N GLN A 172 18.03 10.34 -8.65
CA GLN A 172 17.56 9.01 -9.03
C GLN A 172 16.19 9.04 -9.70
N ALA A 173 15.27 9.89 -9.23
CA ALA A 173 13.96 10.08 -9.86
C ALA A 173 14.04 10.73 -11.26
N GLY A 174 15.17 11.35 -11.60
CA GLY A 174 15.41 11.97 -12.90
C GLY A 174 14.54 13.19 -13.20
N THR A 175 14.38 13.48 -14.49
CA THR A 175 13.57 14.59 -14.99
C THR A 175 12.39 14.07 -15.81
N GLY A 176 11.21 14.66 -15.63
CA GLY A 176 10.04 14.34 -16.45
C GLY A 176 8.73 14.30 -15.68
N PRO A 177 7.61 13.96 -16.34
CA PRO A 177 6.27 14.00 -15.74
C PRO A 177 6.10 13.10 -14.51
N ARG A 178 6.85 11.98 -14.46
CA ARG A 178 6.78 10.99 -13.37
C ARG A 178 7.75 11.25 -12.23
N ALA A 179 8.76 12.11 -12.43
CA ALA A 179 9.82 12.32 -11.46
C ALA A 179 9.30 12.80 -10.10
N PHE A 180 8.24 13.61 -10.09
CA PHE A 180 7.60 14.05 -8.85
C PHE A 180 6.99 12.89 -8.08
N ALA A 181 6.14 12.09 -8.73
CA ALA A 181 5.53 10.92 -8.10
C ALA A 181 6.59 9.92 -7.61
N THR A 182 7.65 9.68 -8.38
CA THR A 182 8.77 8.81 -7.96
C THR A 182 9.42 9.32 -6.68
N ARG A 183 9.74 10.61 -6.56
CA ARG A 183 10.30 11.17 -5.31
C ARG A 183 9.34 10.98 -4.14
N CYS A 184 8.06 11.25 -4.33
CA CYS A 184 7.08 11.03 -3.26
C CYS A 184 7.00 9.57 -2.82
N ARG A 185 7.09 8.60 -3.76
CA ARG A 185 7.07 7.16 -3.43
C ARG A 185 8.26 6.73 -2.58
N GLU A 186 9.44 7.29 -2.84
CA GLU A 186 10.65 7.02 -2.07
C GLU A 186 10.64 7.71 -0.69
N LEU A 187 10.15 8.95 -0.62
CA LEU A 187 10.24 9.76 0.60
C LEU A 187 9.11 9.50 1.59
N LEU A 188 7.90 9.21 1.11
CA LEU A 188 6.73 9.09 1.98
C LEU A 188 6.90 8.01 3.07
N PRO A 189 7.43 6.80 2.79
CA PRO A 189 7.66 5.82 3.85
C PRO A 189 8.67 6.30 4.90
N ILE A 190 9.71 7.01 4.47
CA ILE A 190 10.71 7.57 5.39
C ILE A 190 10.05 8.63 6.28
N TRP A 191 9.20 9.48 5.70
CA TRP A 191 8.47 10.49 6.43
C TRP A 191 7.44 9.88 7.38
N CYS A 192 6.80 8.77 6.99
CA CYS A 192 5.91 8.02 7.88
C CYS A 192 6.67 7.41 9.07
N ALA A 193 7.86 6.85 8.82
CA ALA A 193 8.69 6.24 9.86
C ALA A 193 9.31 7.27 10.83
N LYS A 194 9.62 8.47 10.34
CA LYS A 194 10.15 9.59 11.14
C LYS A 194 9.09 10.56 11.62
N GLU A 195 7.83 10.29 11.30
CA GLU A 195 6.69 11.16 11.61
C GLU A 195 6.88 12.61 11.16
N ILE A 196 7.55 12.77 10.02
CA ILE A 196 7.90 14.06 9.44
C ILE A 196 6.63 14.72 8.91
N ASN A 197 6.19 15.79 9.58
CA ASN A 197 5.02 16.64 9.30
C ASN A 197 3.76 16.26 10.11
N PRO A 198 3.05 17.26 10.68
CA PRO A 198 1.80 17.07 11.41
C PRO A 198 0.73 16.24 10.71
N ILE A 199 0.68 16.24 9.36
CA ILE A 199 -0.27 15.43 8.60
C ILE A 199 -0.11 13.93 8.88
N ILE A 200 1.11 13.46 9.16
CA ILE A 200 1.43 12.04 9.35
C ILE A 200 0.99 11.53 10.74
N THR A 201 0.99 12.41 11.73
CA THR A 201 0.68 12.11 13.14
C THR A 201 -0.78 12.38 13.52
N LEU A 202 -1.63 12.80 12.58
CA LEU A 202 -3.06 12.96 12.84
C LEU A 202 -3.71 11.62 13.21
N LEU A 203 -4.51 11.61 14.28
CA LEU A 203 -5.22 10.41 14.73
C LEU A 203 -6.39 9.98 13.83
N ILE A 204 -6.73 10.79 12.81
CA ILE A 204 -7.76 10.41 11.83
C ILE A 204 -7.41 9.12 11.07
N TRP A 205 -6.12 8.80 10.93
CA TRP A 205 -5.69 7.62 10.18
C TRP A 205 -6.19 6.31 10.79
N THR A 206 -6.49 6.29 12.09
CA THR A 206 -7.06 5.14 12.81
C THR A 206 -8.58 5.20 12.95
N ASP A 207 -9.24 6.32 12.59
CA ASP A 207 -10.70 6.46 12.62
C ASP A 207 -11.31 5.89 11.32
N GLU A 208 -11.73 4.61 11.37
CA GLU A 208 -12.35 3.90 10.24
C GLU A 208 -13.55 4.66 9.65
N GLN A 209 -14.38 5.25 10.51
CA GLN A 209 -15.58 5.95 10.05
C GLN A 209 -15.22 7.28 9.39
N ALA A 210 -14.26 8.03 9.95
CA ALA A 210 -13.85 9.29 9.37
C ALA A 210 -13.11 9.10 8.04
N ILE A 211 -12.27 8.09 7.90
CA ILE A 211 -11.61 7.78 6.63
C ILE A 211 -12.62 7.27 5.59
N ALA A 212 -13.56 6.41 5.95
CA ALA A 212 -14.61 5.98 5.03
C ALA A 212 -15.46 7.17 4.51
N ARG A 213 -15.81 8.11 5.40
CA ARG A 213 -16.51 9.35 5.04
C ARG A 213 -15.65 10.25 4.13
N LEU A 214 -14.39 10.49 4.49
CA LEU A 214 -13.46 11.27 3.69
C LEU A 214 -13.27 10.65 2.30
N ALA A 215 -13.06 9.34 2.24
CA ALA A 215 -12.89 8.60 0.99
C ALA A 215 -14.11 8.74 0.09
N SER A 216 -15.31 8.72 0.68
CA SER A 216 -16.57 8.88 -0.07
C SER A 216 -16.73 10.29 -0.64
N LEU A 217 -16.42 11.33 0.15
CA LEU A 217 -16.44 12.73 -0.31
C LEU A 217 -15.40 13.00 -1.40
N LEU A 218 -14.21 12.40 -1.28
CA LEU A 218 -13.17 12.49 -2.30
C LEU A 218 -13.56 11.72 -3.56
N ARG A 219 -14.22 10.55 -3.46
CA ARG A 219 -14.77 9.80 -4.60
C ARG A 219 -15.72 10.66 -5.42
N GLU A 220 -16.67 11.32 -4.76
CA GLU A 220 -17.59 12.27 -5.40
C GLU A 220 -16.83 13.42 -6.09
N ALA A 221 -15.84 14.00 -5.41
CA ALA A 221 -15.02 15.07 -5.98
C ALA A 221 -14.22 14.61 -7.20
N PHE A 222 -13.66 13.40 -7.19
CA PHE A 222 -12.96 12.83 -8.35
C PHE A 222 -13.91 12.61 -9.52
N SER A 223 -15.13 12.11 -9.29
CA SER A 223 -16.12 11.94 -10.36
C SER A 223 -16.49 13.27 -11.02
N VAL A 224 -16.63 14.35 -10.23
CA VAL A 224 -16.91 15.68 -10.77
C VAL A 224 -15.74 16.25 -11.59
N HIS A 225 -14.50 15.93 -11.19
CA HIS A 225 -13.27 16.43 -11.83
C HIS A 225 -12.57 15.39 -12.70
N ALA A 226 -13.28 14.33 -13.13
CA ALA A 226 -12.70 13.17 -13.80
C ALA A 226 -11.95 13.55 -15.09
N THR A 227 -12.49 14.49 -15.87
CA THR A 227 -11.86 15.00 -17.09
C THR A 227 -10.56 15.76 -16.80
N ASP A 228 -10.58 16.65 -15.80
CA ASP A 228 -9.43 17.51 -15.44
C ASP A 228 -8.26 16.68 -14.87
N MET A 229 -8.58 15.55 -14.25
CA MET A 229 -7.61 14.62 -13.65
C MET A 229 -7.31 13.39 -14.51
N ALA A 230 -7.89 13.30 -15.71
CA ALA A 230 -7.79 12.15 -16.61
C ALA A 230 -8.11 10.80 -15.92
N ALA A 231 -9.12 10.80 -15.04
CA ALA A 231 -9.54 9.64 -14.26
C ALA A 231 -10.73 8.93 -14.92
N SER A 232 -10.70 7.59 -14.98
CA SER A 232 -11.87 6.77 -15.31
C SER A 232 -12.66 6.41 -14.06
N GLU A 233 -13.94 6.07 -14.21
CA GLU A 233 -14.76 5.53 -13.10
C GLU A 233 -14.07 4.31 -12.44
N ASP A 234 -13.54 3.38 -13.24
CA ASP A 234 -12.77 2.24 -12.72
C ASP A 234 -11.58 2.65 -11.83
N ALA A 235 -10.90 3.76 -12.16
CA ALA A 235 -9.75 4.23 -11.39
C ALA A 235 -10.18 4.88 -10.07
N ILE A 236 -11.34 5.56 -10.08
CA ILE A 236 -11.96 6.15 -8.89
C ILE A 236 -12.40 5.04 -7.92
N ASP A 237 -13.01 3.98 -8.43
CA ASP A 237 -13.47 2.86 -7.63
C ASP A 237 -12.30 2.04 -7.09
N ALA A 238 -11.29 1.77 -7.92
CA ALA A 238 -10.07 1.10 -7.48
C ALA A 238 -9.33 1.91 -6.39
N TRP A 239 -9.28 3.24 -6.53
CA TRP A 239 -8.71 4.12 -5.52
C TRP A 239 -9.48 4.05 -4.19
N TYR A 240 -10.82 4.04 -4.23
CA TYR A 240 -11.66 3.98 -3.04
C TYR A 240 -11.39 2.69 -2.25
N GLU A 241 -11.44 1.54 -2.93
CA GLU A 241 -11.15 0.24 -2.31
C GLU A 241 -9.71 0.14 -1.79
N ALA A 242 -8.73 0.60 -2.58
CA ALA A 242 -7.32 0.64 -2.19
C ALA A 242 -7.09 1.48 -0.92
N THR A 243 -7.83 2.58 -0.76
CA THR A 243 -7.75 3.46 0.41
C THR A 243 -8.23 2.75 1.67
N LEU A 244 -9.39 2.10 1.61
CA LEU A 244 -9.95 1.38 2.76
C LEU A 244 -9.09 0.17 3.13
N GLN A 245 -8.57 -0.56 2.14
CA GLN A 245 -7.63 -1.67 2.38
C GLN A 245 -6.34 -1.21 3.04
N ALA A 246 -5.79 -0.05 2.64
CA ALA A 246 -4.60 0.51 3.25
C ALA A 246 -4.85 0.89 4.71
N GLN A 247 -6.03 1.41 5.03
CA GLN A 247 -6.42 1.72 6.40
C GLN A 247 -6.56 0.45 7.25
N ALA A 248 -7.28 -0.56 6.77
CA ALA A 248 -7.43 -1.83 7.50
C ALA A 248 -6.06 -2.44 7.79
N ALA A 249 -5.17 -2.49 6.79
CA ALA A 249 -3.81 -2.99 6.96
C ALA A 249 -2.99 -2.18 7.97
N TYR A 250 -3.19 -0.87 8.05
CA TYR A 250 -2.53 -0.02 9.06
C TYR A 250 -3.03 -0.36 10.46
N ILE A 251 -4.35 -0.38 10.67
CA ILE A 251 -4.97 -0.66 11.97
C ILE A 251 -4.59 -2.05 12.47
N ASP A 252 -4.61 -3.06 11.59
CA ASP A 252 -4.28 -4.45 11.94
C ASP A 252 -2.84 -4.65 12.43
N THR A 253 -1.96 -3.68 12.19
CA THR A 253 -0.52 -3.80 12.45
C THR A 253 0.07 -2.64 13.25
N ILE A 254 -0.76 -1.72 13.74
CA ILE A 254 -0.32 -0.53 14.48
C ILE A 254 0.39 -0.87 15.79
N ASP A 255 0.03 -2.00 16.42
CA ASP A 255 0.61 -2.51 17.66
C ASP A 255 1.99 -3.20 17.47
N ASP A 256 2.67 -2.98 16.34
CA ASP A 256 4.02 -3.50 16.09
C ASP A 256 5.08 -2.66 16.82
N ASP A 257 5.85 -3.29 17.70
CA ASP A 257 6.83 -2.68 18.61
C ASP A 257 8.12 -2.17 17.94
N ASN A 258 8.27 -2.32 16.61
CA ASN A 258 9.46 -1.82 15.93
C ASN A 258 9.43 -0.28 15.84
N ASP A 259 10.31 0.37 16.60
CA ASP A 259 10.51 1.82 16.53
C ASP A 259 11.71 2.18 15.63
N LEU A 260 11.48 3.10 14.70
CA LEU A 260 12.52 3.64 13.80
C LEU A 260 12.89 5.08 14.14
N SER A 261 12.33 5.66 15.19
CA SER A 261 12.51 7.07 15.61
C SER A 261 13.98 7.42 15.84
N ALA A 262 14.79 6.51 16.36
CA ALA A 262 16.21 6.74 16.64
C ALA A 262 17.09 6.80 15.38
N LEU A 263 16.62 6.28 14.25
CA LEU A 263 17.38 6.30 13.00
C LEU A 263 17.27 7.66 12.31
N SER A 264 18.32 8.06 11.59
CA SER A 264 18.27 9.22 10.70
C SER A 264 17.44 8.92 9.45
N VAL A 265 16.99 9.98 8.76
CA VAL A 265 16.29 9.88 7.46
C VAL A 265 17.09 9.03 6.46
N ARG A 266 18.42 9.18 6.45
CA ARG A 266 19.30 8.44 5.55
C ARG A 266 19.39 6.96 5.94
N GLU A 267 19.49 6.66 7.23
CA GLU A 267 19.56 5.29 7.74
C GLU A 267 18.28 4.52 7.45
N ILE A 268 17.11 5.17 7.61
CA ILE A 268 15.82 4.58 7.22
C ILE A 268 15.77 4.36 5.72
N GLY A 269 16.18 5.34 4.90
CA GLY A 269 16.27 5.16 3.45
C GLY A 269 17.12 3.96 3.05
N ALA A 270 18.29 3.78 3.69
CA ALA A 270 19.16 2.63 3.47
C ALA A 270 18.52 1.30 3.93
N LEU A 271 17.81 1.31 5.06
CA LEU A 271 17.09 0.14 5.58
C LEU A 271 15.98 -0.29 4.63
N LEU A 272 15.15 0.65 4.16
CA LEU A 272 14.07 0.38 3.20
C LEU A 272 14.63 -0.22 1.91
N ALA A 273 15.70 0.36 1.35
CA ALA A 273 16.37 -0.16 0.18
C ALA A 273 16.92 -1.59 0.39
N THR A 274 17.57 -1.84 1.54
CA THR A 274 18.11 -3.15 1.89
C THR A 274 17.03 -4.21 2.04
N CYS A 275 15.86 -3.84 2.57
CA CYS A 275 14.73 -4.74 2.76
C CYS A 275 13.88 -4.93 1.49
N GLY A 276 14.21 -4.23 0.40
CA GLY A 276 13.42 -4.20 -0.83
C GLY A 276 12.03 -3.61 -0.63
N PHE A 277 11.88 -2.66 0.30
CA PHE A 277 10.60 -2.00 0.57
C PHE A 277 10.25 -1.03 -0.56
N SER A 278 9.01 -1.06 -1.00
CA SER A 278 8.38 0.01 -1.77
C SER A 278 6.92 0.15 -1.34
N LEU A 279 6.27 1.25 -1.73
CA LEU A 279 4.83 1.37 -1.51
C LEU A 279 4.02 0.26 -2.20
N ASP A 280 4.58 -0.41 -3.21
CA ASP A 280 3.95 -1.56 -3.87
C ASP A 280 4.22 -2.88 -3.13
N HIS A 281 5.33 -2.99 -2.38
CA HIS A 281 5.76 -4.21 -1.69
C HIS A 281 6.34 -3.86 -0.32
N GLY A 282 5.71 -4.28 0.79
CA GLY A 282 6.08 -3.91 2.17
C GLY A 282 7.44 -4.37 2.70
N GLY A 283 8.37 -4.78 1.83
CA GLY A 283 9.66 -5.33 2.19
C GLY A 283 9.57 -6.78 2.69
N SER A 284 10.74 -7.38 2.90
CA SER A 284 10.88 -8.80 3.28
C SER A 284 11.41 -9.02 4.70
N SER A 285 11.52 -7.96 5.50
CA SER A 285 12.30 -7.96 6.75
C SER A 285 11.43 -7.70 7.98
N ALA A 286 11.71 -8.45 9.06
CA ALA A 286 11.13 -8.24 10.38
C ALA A 286 11.65 -6.97 11.10
N ARG A 287 12.64 -6.27 10.52
CA ARG A 287 13.18 -5.01 11.07
C ARG A 287 12.34 -3.78 10.72
N LEU A 288 11.41 -3.91 9.77
CA LEU A 288 10.52 -2.82 9.40
C LEU A 288 9.20 -3.00 10.14
N PRO A 289 8.62 -1.94 10.70
CA PRO A 289 7.32 -2.01 11.33
C PRO A 289 6.27 -2.39 10.28
N ARG A 290 5.42 -3.37 10.60
CA ARG A 290 4.39 -3.89 9.70
C ARG A 290 3.37 -2.81 9.34
N TRP A 291 3.10 -1.87 10.24
CA TRP A 291 2.22 -0.73 10.01
C TRP A 291 2.72 0.22 8.91
N LEU A 292 4.02 0.24 8.63
CA LEU A 292 4.62 1.23 7.75
C LEU A 292 4.04 1.20 6.33
N LEU A 293 3.79 0.00 5.78
CA LEU A 293 3.19 -0.14 4.46
C LEU A 293 1.75 0.40 4.44
N GLY A 294 0.94 0.00 5.42
CA GLY A 294 -0.46 0.43 5.53
C GLY A 294 -0.57 1.94 5.66
N LYS A 295 0.14 2.53 6.64
CA LYS A 295 0.15 3.99 6.90
C LYS A 295 0.62 4.76 5.67
N SER A 296 1.72 4.33 5.04
CA SER A 296 2.27 5.04 3.88
C SER A 296 1.35 4.97 2.66
N ARG A 297 0.68 3.83 2.42
CA ARG A 297 -0.33 3.70 1.35
C ARG A 297 -1.56 4.54 1.62
N LEU A 298 -2.04 4.56 2.87
CA LEU A 298 -3.20 5.35 3.26
C LEU A 298 -2.96 6.84 3.02
N ILE A 299 -1.82 7.36 3.50
CA ILE A 299 -1.45 8.76 3.30
C ILE A 299 -1.22 9.06 1.81
N TRP A 300 -0.60 8.15 1.05
CA TRP A 300 -0.47 8.31 -0.40
C TRP A 300 -1.85 8.44 -1.07
N ASN A 301 -2.75 7.49 -0.80
CA ASN A 301 -4.05 7.42 -1.43
C ASN A 301 -4.94 8.60 -1.01
N ILE A 302 -4.86 9.10 0.22
CA ILE A 302 -5.66 10.25 0.64
C ILE A 302 -5.03 11.57 0.17
N VAL A 303 -3.74 11.79 0.46
CA VAL A 303 -3.09 13.10 0.31
C VAL A 303 -2.54 13.30 -1.10
N ILE A 304 -1.71 12.36 -1.58
CA ILE A 304 -1.04 12.50 -2.88
C ILE A 304 -2.05 12.35 -4.03
N CYS A 305 -2.98 11.39 -3.96
CA CYS A 305 -4.00 11.25 -5.00
C CYS A 305 -5.04 12.38 -5.02
N ALA A 306 -5.28 13.11 -3.92
CA ALA A 306 -6.10 14.33 -3.96
C ALA A 306 -5.48 15.44 -4.84
N VAL A 307 -4.16 15.37 -5.09
CA VAL A 307 -3.43 16.30 -5.94
C VAL A 307 -3.16 15.70 -7.34
N LEU A 308 -2.71 14.45 -7.41
CA LEU A 308 -2.31 13.81 -8.67
C LEU A 308 -3.46 13.09 -9.38
N GLY A 309 -4.48 12.68 -8.64
CA GLY A 309 -5.64 11.94 -9.13
C GLY A 309 -5.68 10.48 -8.67
N PRO A 310 -6.86 9.86 -8.78
CA PRO A 310 -7.10 8.49 -8.34
C PRO A 310 -6.35 7.45 -9.19
N GLY A 311 -5.94 7.81 -10.43
CA GLY A 311 -5.11 6.93 -11.26
C GLY A 311 -3.71 6.67 -10.72
N GLU A 312 -3.25 7.43 -9.71
CA GLU A 312 -2.00 7.18 -9.00
C GLU A 312 -2.16 6.30 -7.76
N ALA A 313 -3.39 5.84 -7.45
CA ALA A 313 -3.67 5.04 -6.28
C ALA A 313 -2.76 3.80 -6.21
N ILE A 314 -2.33 3.49 -4.99
CA ILE A 314 -1.56 2.30 -4.69
C ILE A 314 -2.50 1.34 -3.99
N GLY A 315 -2.97 0.34 -4.74
CA GLY A 315 -3.77 -0.76 -4.21
C GLY A 315 -2.91 -1.86 -3.60
N GLY A 316 -3.55 -2.76 -2.85
CA GLY A 316 -3.04 -4.12 -2.69
C GLY A 316 -2.98 -4.81 -4.04
N ILE A 317 -1.89 -4.58 -4.78
CA ILE A 317 -1.45 -5.20 -6.04
C ILE A 317 -2.57 -5.40 -7.09
N GLN A 318 -2.78 -4.37 -7.91
CA GLN A 318 -2.68 -4.55 -9.36
C GLN A 318 -1.59 -3.61 -9.89
N PRO A 319 -0.78 -4.07 -10.86
CA PRO A 319 -0.73 -3.28 -12.08
C PRO A 319 -0.78 -4.12 -13.36
N ARG A 320 -1.49 -3.58 -14.36
CA ARG A 320 -1.36 -3.96 -15.78
C ARG A 320 0.08 -3.67 -16.27
N ARG A 321 0.74 -4.70 -16.83
CA ARG A 321 1.79 -4.73 -17.90
C ARG A 321 3.04 -3.84 -17.65
N SER A 322 4.30 -4.28 -17.73
CA SER A 322 4.96 -5.25 -18.62
C SER A 322 6.45 -5.42 -18.24
N ALA A 323 7.00 -6.60 -18.60
CA ALA A 323 8.41 -6.93 -18.88
C ALA A 323 9.43 -7.09 -17.73
N THR A 324 9.78 -8.37 -17.50
CA THR A 324 11.11 -8.90 -17.15
C THR A 324 11.86 -8.31 -15.96
N ALA A 325 11.84 -9.02 -14.83
CA ALA A 325 13.03 -9.20 -13.99
C ALA A 325 12.90 -10.51 -13.20
N GLU A 326 13.59 -11.55 -13.69
CA GLU A 326 13.95 -12.72 -12.88
C GLU A 326 14.77 -12.24 -11.69
N THR A 327 14.39 -12.61 -10.46
CA THR A 327 15.33 -12.61 -9.34
C THR A 327 15.46 -14.02 -8.80
N GLY A 328 16.72 -14.46 -8.81
CA GLY A 328 17.14 -15.83 -8.64
C GLY A 328 16.86 -16.42 -7.27
N ARG A 329 16.70 -17.73 -7.29
CA ARG A 329 16.60 -18.63 -6.15
C ARG A 329 17.77 -18.42 -5.18
N CYS A 330 17.44 -18.39 -3.89
CA CYS A 330 18.26 -19.03 -2.87
C CYS A 330 17.35 -19.91 -2.01
N ALA A 331 17.68 -21.20 -1.99
CA ALA A 331 17.27 -22.19 -1.01
C ALA A 331 18.57 -22.86 -0.52
N PRO A 332 18.58 -23.72 0.51
CA PRO A 332 17.56 -24.02 1.53
C PRO A 332 18.14 -24.01 2.97
N LEU A 333 17.33 -23.85 4.02
CA LEU A 333 17.63 -24.42 5.34
C LEU A 333 16.35 -24.85 6.06
N THR A 334 16.53 -25.89 6.87
CA THR A 334 15.63 -27.00 7.22
C THR A 334 14.78 -26.81 8.49
N LEU A 335 13.59 -27.43 8.45
CA LEU A 335 12.89 -28.17 9.52
C LEU A 335 12.72 -27.51 10.91
N HIS A 336 11.60 -26.80 11.07
CA HIS A 336 10.77 -26.80 12.28
C HIS A 336 9.28 -26.79 11.86
N PRO A 337 8.36 -27.37 12.66
CA PRO A 337 6.97 -27.59 12.26
C PRO A 337 6.31 -26.24 11.97
N ARG A 338 5.84 -26.11 10.73
CA ARG A 338 5.36 -24.85 10.16
C ARG A 338 3.88 -24.70 10.53
N SER A 339 3.59 -23.85 11.51
CA SER A 339 2.36 -23.05 11.36
C SER A 339 2.51 -22.29 10.03
N LEU A 340 1.78 -22.73 9.00
CA LEU A 340 1.73 -22.07 7.69
C LEU A 340 0.96 -20.76 7.87
N ASN A 341 1.65 -19.77 8.42
CA ASN A 341 1.21 -18.39 8.43
C ASN A 341 1.67 -17.75 7.13
N GLY A 342 0.81 -16.95 6.53
CA GLY A 342 1.06 -16.34 5.23
C GLY A 342 -0.11 -16.46 4.29
N GLU A 343 0.19 -16.29 3.01
CA GLU A 343 -0.80 -16.06 1.99
C GLU A 343 -0.53 -16.97 0.80
N ALA A 344 -1.58 -17.63 0.35
CA ALA A 344 -1.56 -18.38 -0.89
C ALA A 344 -2.29 -17.57 -1.98
N LEU A 345 -1.62 -17.37 -3.10
CA LEU A 345 -2.18 -16.66 -4.25
C LEU A 345 -2.63 -17.65 -5.30
N LEU A 346 -3.90 -17.59 -5.68
CA LEU A 346 -4.40 -18.30 -6.85
C LEU A 346 -4.36 -17.34 -8.04
N ARG A 347 -3.49 -17.61 -9.01
CA ARG A 347 -3.42 -16.83 -10.25
C ARG A 347 -3.92 -17.63 -11.44
N ARG A 348 -4.70 -17.01 -12.32
CA ARG A 348 -5.05 -17.54 -13.62
C ARG A 348 -4.03 -17.13 -14.66
N ARG A 349 -3.60 -18.09 -15.47
CA ARG A 349 -2.74 -17.89 -16.63
C ARG A 349 -3.55 -18.03 -17.91
N TYR A 350 -3.64 -16.93 -18.64
CA TYR A 350 -4.28 -16.86 -19.96
C TYR A 350 -3.41 -17.48 -21.05
N ARG A 351 -4.02 -17.95 -22.14
CA ARG A 351 -3.28 -18.46 -23.31
C ARG A 351 -2.35 -17.43 -23.94
N SER A 352 -2.63 -16.14 -23.75
CA SER A 352 -1.75 -15.04 -24.19
C SER A 352 -0.50 -14.85 -23.32
N GLY A 353 -0.28 -15.70 -22.31
CA GLY A 353 0.78 -15.55 -21.30
C GLY A 353 0.50 -14.47 -20.25
N ARG A 354 -0.67 -13.81 -20.30
CA ARG A 354 -1.10 -12.88 -19.24
C ARG A 354 -1.41 -13.69 -17.99
N VAL A 355 -1.07 -13.15 -16.82
CA VAL A 355 -1.43 -13.74 -15.53
C VAL A 355 -2.28 -12.74 -14.75
N GLU A 356 -3.27 -13.23 -14.01
CA GLU A 356 -4.17 -12.44 -13.15
C GLU A 356 -4.36 -13.15 -11.83
N THR A 357 -4.15 -12.45 -10.71
CA THR A 357 -4.54 -12.97 -9.40
C THR A 357 -6.05 -12.98 -9.31
N VAL A 358 -6.64 -14.17 -9.17
CA VAL A 358 -8.09 -14.34 -9.07
C VAL A 358 -8.53 -14.52 -7.62
N ASP A 359 -7.61 -14.89 -6.73
CA ASP A 359 -7.89 -14.99 -5.31
C ASP A 359 -6.62 -14.82 -4.46
N ARG A 360 -6.80 -14.27 -3.26
CA ARG A 360 -5.75 -13.97 -2.28
C ARG A 360 -6.24 -14.45 -0.92
N LEU A 361 -5.55 -15.44 -0.36
CA LEU A 361 -6.13 -16.21 0.74
C LEU A 361 -5.11 -16.31 1.88
N ALA A 362 -5.46 -15.69 3.00
CA ALA A 362 -4.70 -15.75 4.24
C ALA A 362 -4.89 -17.13 4.91
N LEU A 363 -3.77 -17.75 5.30
CA LEU A 363 -3.73 -19.01 6.04
C LEU A 363 -3.61 -18.77 7.56
N ASP A 364 -3.61 -17.50 7.99
CA ASP A 364 -3.50 -17.11 9.39
C ASP A 364 -4.79 -17.49 10.15
N GLY A 365 -4.66 -18.40 11.13
CA GLY A 365 -5.76 -18.76 12.02
C GLY A 365 -6.73 -19.83 11.50
N VAL A 366 -6.32 -20.66 10.51
CA VAL A 366 -7.08 -21.85 10.11
C VAL A 366 -7.15 -22.85 11.27
N ARG A 367 -8.36 -23.06 11.82
CA ARG A 367 -8.60 -23.93 13.01
C ARG A 367 -9.34 -25.23 12.70
N ALA A 368 -9.80 -25.42 11.47
CA ALA A 368 -10.54 -26.61 11.05
C ALA A 368 -10.35 -26.89 9.55
N PRO A 369 -10.38 -28.16 9.12
CA PRO A 369 -10.36 -28.50 7.71
C PRO A 369 -11.69 -28.13 7.04
N GLY A 370 -11.65 -27.85 5.74
CA GLY A 370 -12.85 -27.43 5.02
C GLY A 370 -12.65 -27.13 3.54
N LEU A 371 -13.77 -26.88 2.87
CA LEU A 371 -13.79 -26.40 1.50
C LEU A 371 -13.23 -24.97 1.45
N TRP A 372 -12.25 -24.77 0.57
CA TRP A 372 -11.61 -23.47 0.41
C TRP A 372 -12.12 -22.77 -0.85
N LYS A 373 -11.96 -23.40 -2.01
CA LYS A 373 -12.41 -22.86 -3.31
C LYS A 373 -12.89 -23.97 -4.22
N VAL A 374 -13.77 -23.62 -5.15
CA VAL A 374 -14.21 -24.50 -6.24
C VAL A 374 -13.93 -23.80 -7.56
N ILE A 375 -13.17 -24.44 -8.45
CA ILE A 375 -12.89 -23.90 -9.79
C ILE A 375 -13.71 -24.68 -10.82
N GLY A 376 -14.37 -23.97 -11.72
CA GLY A 376 -15.13 -24.57 -12.82
C GLY A 376 -15.51 -23.53 -13.87
N SER A 377 -16.14 -23.93 -14.98
CA SER A 377 -16.42 -23.03 -16.11
C SER A 377 -17.18 -21.76 -15.71
N HIS A 378 -18.42 -21.86 -15.26
CA HIS A 378 -19.21 -20.71 -14.78
C HIS A 378 -20.10 -21.09 -13.62
N TYR A 379 -20.37 -20.11 -12.75
CA TYR A 379 -21.25 -20.31 -11.61
C TYR A 379 -22.71 -20.45 -12.06
N ASP A 380 -23.36 -21.54 -11.66
CA ASP A 380 -24.80 -21.74 -11.83
C ASP A 380 -25.38 -22.29 -10.51
N PRO A 381 -26.19 -21.50 -9.78
CA PRO A 381 -26.73 -21.89 -8.49
C PRO A 381 -27.77 -23.02 -8.58
N HIS A 382 -28.27 -23.34 -9.78
CA HIS A 382 -29.24 -24.41 -10.01
C HIS A 382 -28.60 -25.71 -10.50
N ALA A 383 -27.28 -25.72 -10.66
CA ALA A 383 -26.56 -26.90 -11.08
C ALA A 383 -26.58 -27.99 -9.99
N PRO A 384 -26.69 -29.28 -10.38
CA PRO A 384 -26.47 -30.37 -9.46
C PRO A 384 -25.08 -30.29 -8.83
N LEU A 385 -25.03 -30.27 -7.49
CA LEU A 385 -23.77 -30.23 -6.74
C LEU A 385 -22.94 -31.49 -7.02
N PRO A 386 -21.61 -31.35 -7.10
CA PRO A 386 -20.70 -32.46 -7.36
C PRO A 386 -20.67 -33.41 -6.15
N ASN A 387 -20.18 -34.62 -6.38
CA ASN A 387 -19.97 -35.59 -5.32
C ASN A 387 -18.68 -35.24 -4.56
N SER A 388 -18.81 -34.52 -3.45
CA SER A 388 -17.71 -34.06 -2.59
C SER A 388 -18.01 -34.40 -1.13
N ALA A 389 -16.96 -34.70 -0.36
CA ALA A 389 -17.06 -34.87 1.10
C ALA A 389 -17.51 -33.56 1.78
N TYR A 390 -17.22 -32.42 1.16
CA TYR A 390 -17.58 -31.09 1.65
C TYR A 390 -18.91 -30.58 1.11
N ARG A 391 -19.73 -31.41 0.47
CA ARG A 391 -21.01 -31.02 -0.16
C ARG A 391 -21.93 -30.19 0.74
N GLY A 392 -21.91 -30.41 2.05
CA GLY A 392 -22.69 -29.60 3.02
C GLY A 392 -22.19 -28.15 3.17
N GLN A 393 -20.95 -27.86 2.81
CA GLN A 393 -20.32 -26.53 2.83
C GLN A 393 -20.54 -25.76 1.52
N PHE A 394 -21.16 -26.38 0.50
CA PHE A 394 -21.51 -25.72 -0.77
C PHE A 394 -22.70 -24.74 -0.64
N ALA A 395 -23.25 -24.53 0.57
CA ALA A 395 -24.35 -23.56 0.80
C ALA A 395 -23.96 -22.10 0.50
N HIS A 396 -22.65 -21.78 0.49
CA HIS A 396 -22.11 -20.44 0.20
C HIS A 396 -21.28 -20.39 -1.10
N LEU A 397 -21.60 -21.28 -2.05
CA LEU A 397 -20.77 -21.54 -3.22
C LEU A 397 -20.38 -20.29 -4.03
N GLY A 398 -21.28 -19.30 -4.13
CA GLY A 398 -21.00 -18.07 -4.89
C GLY A 398 -19.74 -17.34 -4.44
N ALA A 399 -19.40 -17.36 -3.14
CA ALA A 399 -18.20 -16.71 -2.60
C ALA A 399 -16.93 -17.59 -2.71
N ALA A 400 -17.11 -18.91 -2.81
CA ALA A 400 -16.02 -19.87 -2.93
C ALA A 400 -15.72 -20.26 -4.40
N TYR A 401 -16.55 -19.82 -5.34
CA TYR A 401 -16.47 -20.24 -6.73
C TYR A 401 -15.58 -19.34 -7.58
N VAL A 402 -14.63 -19.94 -8.30
CA VAL A 402 -13.73 -19.27 -9.24
C VAL A 402 -14.07 -19.73 -10.66
N ALA A 403 -14.67 -18.84 -11.44
CA ALA A 403 -15.11 -19.13 -12.80
C ALA A 403 -13.95 -19.16 -13.78
N SER A 404 -13.59 -20.31 -14.34
CA SER A 404 -12.51 -20.46 -15.32
C SER A 404 -12.87 -19.91 -16.71
N GLU A 405 -14.16 -19.82 -17.02
CA GLU A 405 -14.65 -19.25 -18.28
C GLU A 405 -14.38 -17.74 -18.35
N VAL A 406 -13.86 -17.28 -19.48
CA VAL A 406 -13.61 -15.86 -19.74
C VAL A 406 -14.28 -15.45 -21.04
N PRO A 407 -15.33 -14.60 -20.99
CA PRO A 407 -15.96 -14.10 -22.21
C PRO A 407 -15.09 -13.06 -22.91
N CYS A 408 -15.16 -13.04 -24.25
CA CYS A 408 -14.63 -11.94 -25.05
C CYS A 408 -15.62 -10.76 -25.05
N ALA A 409 -15.22 -9.61 -25.64
CA ALA A 409 -16.07 -8.41 -25.70
C ALA A 409 -17.43 -8.64 -26.40
N ALA A 410 -17.58 -9.70 -27.20
CA ALA A 410 -18.83 -10.10 -27.85
C ALA A 410 -19.64 -11.14 -27.05
N GLY A 411 -19.21 -11.49 -25.84
CA GLY A 411 -19.88 -12.45 -24.96
C GLY A 411 -19.54 -13.93 -25.23
N THR A 412 -18.79 -14.25 -26.29
CA THR A 412 -18.37 -15.63 -26.58
C THR A 412 -17.24 -16.05 -25.64
N PRO A 413 -17.29 -17.26 -25.04
CA PRO A 413 -16.20 -17.76 -24.21
C PRO A 413 -14.91 -17.91 -25.01
N ARG A 414 -13.82 -17.36 -24.47
CA ARG A 414 -12.48 -17.37 -25.04
C ARG A 414 -11.59 -18.45 -24.40
N GLU A 415 -11.78 -18.71 -23.11
CA GLU A 415 -11.07 -19.71 -22.31
C GLU A 415 -12.08 -20.37 -21.34
N GLY A 416 -11.77 -21.56 -20.84
CA GLY A 416 -12.59 -22.31 -19.87
C GLY A 416 -13.88 -22.95 -20.37
N SER A 417 -14.19 -22.87 -21.67
CA SER A 417 -15.42 -23.42 -22.27
C SER A 417 -15.56 -24.94 -22.18
N ASP A 418 -14.45 -25.66 -22.04
CA ASP A 418 -14.39 -27.13 -21.94
C ASP A 418 -14.21 -27.60 -20.49
N ASP A 419 -14.17 -26.67 -19.54
CA ASP A 419 -14.08 -27.00 -18.13
C ASP A 419 -15.45 -27.44 -17.62
N SER A 420 -15.45 -28.43 -16.73
CA SER A 420 -16.68 -28.84 -16.06
C SER A 420 -17.18 -27.70 -15.18
N ARG A 421 -18.50 -27.63 -15.01
CA ARG A 421 -19.13 -26.59 -14.18
C ARG A 421 -18.61 -26.58 -12.74
N PHE A 422 -18.37 -27.76 -12.20
CA PHE A 422 -17.52 -27.93 -11.02
C PHE A 422 -16.39 -28.84 -11.50
N HIS A 423 -15.18 -28.30 -11.60
CA HIS A 423 -14.04 -29.02 -12.18
C HIS A 423 -13.14 -29.57 -11.09
N VAL A 424 -12.70 -28.70 -10.19
CA VAL A 424 -11.85 -29.06 -9.05
C VAL A 424 -12.30 -28.34 -7.80
N GLU A 425 -12.05 -28.95 -6.65
CA GLU A 425 -12.09 -28.29 -5.35
C GLU A 425 -10.69 -28.21 -4.75
N LEU A 426 -10.46 -27.10 -4.07
CA LEU A 426 -9.33 -26.88 -3.19
C LEU A 426 -9.84 -26.94 -1.76
N THR A 427 -9.19 -27.74 -0.93
CA THR A 427 -9.56 -27.98 0.46
C THR A 427 -8.39 -27.65 1.36
N LEU A 428 -8.68 -27.23 2.58
CA LEU A 428 -7.69 -27.11 3.64
C LEU A 428 -7.77 -28.37 4.49
N GLU A 429 -6.65 -29.08 4.60
CA GLU A 429 -6.51 -30.24 5.45
C GLU A 429 -5.51 -29.93 6.56
N LEU A 430 -5.76 -30.49 7.74
CA LEU A 430 -4.89 -30.41 8.91
C LEU A 430 -4.31 -31.79 9.16
N ASP A 431 -2.99 -31.89 9.27
CA ASP A 431 -2.36 -33.13 9.72
C ASP A 431 -2.43 -33.29 11.25
N GLN A 432 -1.85 -34.39 11.76
CA GLN A 432 -1.86 -34.71 13.20
C GLN A 432 -1.10 -33.68 14.05
N ASP A 433 -0.21 -32.90 13.44
CA ASP A 433 0.60 -31.86 14.07
C ASP A 433 0.02 -30.45 13.81
N ALA A 434 -1.22 -30.36 13.31
CA ALA A 434 -1.91 -29.14 12.93
C ALA A 434 -1.21 -28.32 11.82
N ASN A 435 -0.38 -28.95 10.99
CA ASN A 435 0.11 -28.30 9.77
C ASN A 435 -1.02 -28.24 8.75
N VAL A 436 -1.18 -27.09 8.12
CA VAL A 436 -2.19 -26.86 7.08
C VAL A 436 -1.62 -27.27 5.72
N SER A 437 -2.36 -28.05 4.94
CA SER A 437 -2.05 -28.31 3.53
C SER A 437 -3.23 -27.94 2.65
N ILE A 438 -2.94 -27.35 1.49
CA ILE A 438 -3.95 -27.15 0.45
C ILE A 438 -3.97 -28.41 -0.41
N VAL A 439 -5.12 -29.06 -0.50
CA VAL A 439 -5.29 -30.30 -1.26
C VAL A 439 -6.22 -30.07 -2.44
N LEU A 440 -5.82 -30.55 -3.61
CA LEU A 440 -6.60 -30.50 -4.84
C LEU A 440 -7.33 -31.83 -5.03
N HIS A 441 -8.64 -31.74 -5.29
CA HIS A 441 -9.45 -32.88 -5.72
C HIS A 441 -10.13 -32.57 -7.06
N ASP A 442 -10.10 -33.53 -7.98
CA ASP A 442 -10.89 -33.47 -9.22
C ASP A 442 -12.33 -33.90 -8.94
N LEU A 443 -13.28 -33.05 -9.30
CA LEU A 443 -14.72 -33.24 -9.02
C LEU A 443 -15.41 -34.07 -10.11
N ASP A 444 -14.78 -35.17 -10.50
CA ASP A 444 -15.23 -36.03 -11.61
C ASP A 444 -15.37 -35.24 -12.92
N SER A 445 -14.35 -34.43 -13.22
CA SER A 445 -14.38 -33.54 -14.36
C SER A 445 -14.43 -34.33 -15.68
N LYS A 446 -15.13 -33.79 -16.68
CA LYS A 446 -15.29 -34.42 -18.00
C LYS A 446 -13.97 -34.69 -18.70
N ASN A 447 -13.01 -33.76 -18.55
CA ASN A 447 -11.78 -33.74 -19.32
C ASN A 447 -10.54 -34.03 -18.47
N GLY A 448 -10.69 -34.17 -17.15
CA GLY A 448 -9.61 -34.41 -16.21
C GLY A 448 -8.79 -33.14 -15.92
N THR A 449 -8.03 -33.22 -14.84
CA THR A 449 -7.12 -32.17 -14.35
C THR A 449 -5.69 -32.67 -14.37
N CYS A 450 -4.72 -31.79 -14.63
CA CYS A 450 -3.30 -32.09 -14.47
C CYS A 450 -2.62 -31.00 -13.64
N VAL A 451 -1.67 -31.35 -12.79
CA VAL A 451 -0.84 -30.39 -12.05
C VAL A 451 0.62 -30.57 -12.48
N LEU A 452 1.23 -29.49 -12.91
CA LEU A 452 2.65 -29.43 -13.22
C LEU A 452 3.40 -28.87 -12.00
N ARG A 453 4.33 -29.67 -11.46
CA ARG A 453 5.26 -29.28 -10.40
C ARG A 453 6.65 -29.09 -10.98
N THR A 454 7.29 -27.96 -10.69
CA THR A 454 8.64 -27.64 -11.19
C THR A 454 9.66 -27.60 -10.05
N GLY A 455 10.37 -28.72 -9.84
CA GLY A 455 11.45 -28.83 -8.85
C GLY A 455 12.84 -28.70 -9.49
N ALA A 456 13.90 -28.56 -8.67
CA ALA A 456 15.34 -28.52 -8.98
C ALA A 456 15.83 -29.11 -10.34
N GLY A 457 15.45 -28.49 -11.46
CA GLY A 457 15.81 -28.89 -12.83
C GLY A 457 14.90 -29.93 -13.51
N ARG A 458 13.80 -30.39 -12.89
CA ARG A 458 12.86 -31.37 -13.50
C ARG A 458 11.40 -31.00 -13.26
N ALA A 459 10.59 -31.12 -14.31
CA ALA A 459 9.14 -31.00 -14.26
C ALA A 459 8.51 -32.38 -14.00
N THR A 460 7.47 -32.41 -13.16
CA THR A 460 6.69 -33.62 -12.84
C THR A 460 5.22 -33.32 -13.07
N TRP A 461 4.48 -34.25 -13.69
CA TRP A 461 3.06 -34.08 -13.99
C TRP A 461 2.21 -35.04 -13.17
N PHE A 462 1.30 -34.50 -12.38
CA PHE A 462 0.33 -35.25 -11.60
C PHE A 462 -1.02 -35.15 -12.29
N ALA A 463 -1.57 -36.26 -12.76
CA ALA A 463 -2.78 -36.28 -13.56
C ALA A 463 -3.94 -36.96 -12.83
N PHE A 464 -5.12 -36.35 -12.93
CA PHE A 464 -6.36 -36.87 -12.38
C PHE A 464 -7.15 -37.57 -13.50
N PRO A 465 -7.67 -38.78 -13.25
CA PRO A 465 -8.33 -39.57 -14.29
C PRO A 465 -9.68 -38.98 -14.75
N GLY A 466 -10.35 -38.18 -13.90
CA GLY A 466 -11.68 -37.61 -14.14
C GLY A 466 -12.75 -38.67 -14.50
N ARG A 467 -13.91 -38.22 -14.99
CA ARG A 467 -15.04 -39.09 -15.35
C ARG A 467 -14.71 -40.09 -16.46
N ARG A 468 -13.78 -39.74 -17.33
CA ARG A 468 -13.40 -40.57 -18.47
C ARG A 468 -12.35 -41.63 -18.13
N HIS A 469 -11.91 -41.70 -16.87
CA HIS A 469 -10.88 -42.65 -16.43
C HIS A 469 -9.62 -42.60 -17.31
N LEU A 470 -9.14 -41.38 -17.57
CA LEU A 470 -7.99 -41.15 -18.44
C LEU A 470 -6.75 -41.84 -17.89
N THR A 471 -6.07 -42.59 -18.76
CA THR A 471 -4.83 -43.28 -18.42
C THR A 471 -3.63 -42.34 -18.56
N GLU A 472 -2.47 -42.75 -18.02
CA GLU A 472 -1.20 -42.06 -18.24
C GLU A 472 -0.88 -41.91 -19.73
N GLY A 473 -1.27 -42.89 -20.56
CA GLY A 473 -1.08 -42.82 -22.01
C GLY A 473 -1.94 -41.75 -22.68
N ASP A 474 -3.18 -41.58 -22.23
CA ASP A 474 -4.08 -40.52 -22.72
C ASP A 474 -3.54 -39.14 -22.36
N TRP A 475 -3.03 -38.97 -21.14
CA TRP A 475 -2.42 -37.72 -20.69
C TRP A 475 -1.09 -37.42 -21.39
N ALA A 476 -0.24 -38.43 -21.60
CA ALA A 476 1.01 -38.31 -22.36
C ALA A 476 0.75 -37.79 -23.78
N ALA A 477 -0.25 -38.37 -24.45
CA ALA A 477 -0.65 -37.96 -25.78
C ALA A 477 -1.21 -36.53 -25.81
N ARG A 478 -2.00 -36.14 -24.80
CA ARG A 478 -2.59 -34.79 -24.70
C ARG A 478 -1.57 -33.69 -24.41
N LEU A 479 -0.62 -33.97 -23.53
CA LEU A 479 0.36 -32.98 -23.06
C LEU A 479 1.64 -32.98 -23.92
N GLY A 480 1.81 -33.98 -24.78
CA GLY A 480 3.01 -34.12 -25.62
C GLY A 480 4.27 -34.47 -24.84
N ILE A 481 4.13 -35.23 -23.74
CA ILE A 481 5.22 -35.61 -22.83
C ILE A 481 5.34 -37.13 -22.67
N PRO A 482 6.50 -37.67 -22.26
CA PRO A 482 6.66 -39.10 -22.04
C PRO A 482 5.74 -39.64 -20.95
N LYS A 483 5.17 -40.83 -21.16
CA LYS A 483 4.30 -41.52 -20.19
C LYS A 483 4.95 -41.65 -18.81
N GLY A 484 6.26 -41.90 -18.76
CA GLY A 484 7.01 -42.09 -17.51
C GLY A 484 7.16 -40.82 -16.65
N ASP A 485 6.78 -39.65 -17.15
CA ASP A 485 6.80 -38.38 -16.41
C ASP A 485 5.42 -37.99 -15.86
N ILE A 486 4.42 -38.87 -16.01
CA ILE A 486 3.04 -38.67 -15.54
C ILE A 486 2.75 -39.61 -14.37
N HIS A 487 2.20 -39.06 -13.30
CA HIS A 487 1.77 -39.78 -12.11
C HIS A 487 0.25 -39.64 -11.95
N LEU A 488 -0.49 -40.75 -12.03
CA LEU A 488 -1.92 -40.72 -11.74
C LEU A 488 -2.19 -40.58 -10.25
N VAL A 489 -3.02 -39.62 -9.87
CA VAL A 489 -3.39 -39.33 -8.48
C VAL A 489 -4.90 -39.18 -8.33
N ARG A 490 -5.40 -39.33 -7.10
CA ARG A 490 -6.81 -39.10 -6.74
C ARG A 490 -7.02 -37.79 -5.99
N GLU A 491 -6.01 -37.40 -5.23
CA GLU A 491 -5.87 -36.13 -4.53
C GLU A 491 -4.40 -35.73 -4.58
N LEU A 492 -4.13 -34.43 -4.48
CA LEU A 492 -2.76 -33.93 -4.49
C LEU A 492 -2.61 -32.78 -3.51
N PRO A 493 -1.79 -32.95 -2.45
CA PRO A 493 -1.29 -31.83 -1.67
C PRO A 493 -0.47 -30.91 -2.59
N LEU A 494 -0.92 -29.66 -2.72
CA LEU A 494 -0.30 -28.67 -3.57
C LEU A 494 0.94 -28.06 -2.91
N GLU A 495 1.95 -27.81 -3.72
CA GLU A 495 3.14 -27.07 -3.34
C GLU A 495 3.14 -25.69 -3.98
N ARG A 496 3.88 -24.78 -3.35
CA ARG A 496 4.15 -23.45 -3.91
C ARG A 496 4.79 -23.59 -5.30
N GLY A 497 4.18 -22.93 -6.28
CA GLY A 497 4.59 -22.95 -7.69
C GLY A 497 3.94 -24.05 -8.53
N ASP A 498 3.04 -24.85 -7.95
CA ASP A 498 2.25 -25.81 -8.72
C ASP A 498 1.31 -25.11 -9.70
N ILE A 499 1.23 -25.66 -10.91
CA ILE A 499 0.40 -25.16 -12.00
C ILE A 499 -0.71 -26.17 -12.25
N ILE A 500 -1.93 -25.82 -11.84
CA ILE A 500 -3.17 -26.58 -12.09
C ILE A 500 -3.65 -26.28 -13.51
N GLN A 501 -3.56 -27.28 -14.37
CA GLN A 501 -4.05 -27.27 -15.73
C GLN A 501 -5.40 -27.99 -15.78
N LEU A 502 -6.45 -27.22 -16.06
CA LEU A 502 -7.75 -27.75 -16.45
C LEU A 502 -7.73 -28.03 -17.96
N ALA A 503 -8.91 -28.29 -18.55
CA ALA A 503 -8.99 -28.66 -19.96
C ALA A 503 -8.51 -27.53 -20.89
N SER A 504 -8.98 -26.30 -20.64
CA SER A 504 -8.62 -25.14 -21.46
C SER A 504 -8.14 -23.93 -20.67
N SER A 505 -8.05 -24.08 -19.34
CA SER A 505 -7.67 -23.03 -18.38
C SER A 505 -6.48 -23.46 -17.55
N CYS A 506 -5.71 -22.48 -17.07
CA CYS A 506 -4.52 -22.72 -16.27
C CYS A 506 -4.54 -21.83 -15.03
N PHE A 507 -4.27 -22.41 -13.87
CA PHE A 507 -4.14 -21.72 -12.59
C PHE A 507 -2.81 -22.09 -11.95
N GLU A 508 -2.22 -21.18 -11.19
CA GLU A 508 -0.98 -21.42 -10.46
C GLU A 508 -1.14 -20.95 -9.02
N LEU A 509 -0.61 -21.75 -8.10
CA LEU A 509 -0.60 -21.47 -6.67
C LEU A 509 0.77 -20.88 -6.30
N ILE A 510 0.83 -19.67 -5.74
CA ILE A 510 2.08 -19.05 -5.25
C ILE A 510 2.12 -19.04 -3.74
#